data_AF-A0A9D8RBQ3-F1
#
_entry.id   AF-A0A9D8RBQ3-F1
#
_cell.length_a   1.000
_cell.length_b   1.000
_cell.length_c   1.000
_cell.angle_alpha   90.00
_cell.angle_beta   90.00
_cell.angle_gamma   90.00
#
_symmetry.space_group_name_H-M   'P 1'
#
loop_
_entity.id
_entity.type
_entity.pdbx_description
1 polymer ?
#
loop_
_entity_poly.entity_id
_entity_poly.type
_entity_poly.pdbx_seq_one_letter_code
_entity_poly.pdbx_strand_id
1 'polypeptide(L)'
;YFYQMAVGCGEGMTREFNIDKFCVAFKHFPVQVESALHILTRAGYITYDEEHDNRARLHFTLGREELDRLNHLSEAENTVITTLLRCYGGLFVDYQYINEGFLAQQAGMDMMEVYTILKNLNDKHILHFIPQKKTPYITYTRNREDGENVVLPSSIYEDRKSDMEKRIKKMIEYATDDNTCRSKMLLRYFGEKRSDDCGQCDVCVERNTNHLSSERLLPGTQYIMELLSDGKRHHVTELLRSKVSSDIIDEALEDLLAEEKIKMNGSFIFL
;
A
#
# COMPACT_ATOMS: atom_id res chain seq x y z
N TYR A 1 -35.52 2.35 -3.18
CA TYR A 1 -34.54 2.72 -4.23
C TYR A 1 -33.93 4.07 -3.91
N PHE A 2 -32.59 4.21 -3.96
CA PHE A 2 -31.90 5.45 -3.58
C PHE A 2 -32.24 6.63 -4.50
N TYR A 3 -32.14 6.43 -5.83
CA TYR A 3 -32.48 7.44 -6.84
C TYR A 3 -33.92 7.38 -7.35
N GLN A 4 -34.72 6.41 -6.89
CA GLN A 4 -36.10 6.18 -7.36
C GLN A 4 -36.24 6.09 -8.90
N MET A 5 -35.17 5.69 -9.61
CA MET A 5 -35.17 5.51 -11.06
C MET A 5 -36.06 4.32 -11.45
N ALA A 6 -36.91 4.44 -12.47
CA ALA A 6 -37.70 3.31 -12.97
C ALA A 6 -36.85 2.26 -13.68
N VAL A 7 -37.27 0.99 -13.66
CA VAL A 7 -36.63 -0.09 -14.44
C VAL A 7 -36.89 0.18 -15.93
N GLY A 8 -35.87 -0.06 -16.77
CA GLY A 8 -35.94 0.19 -18.22
C GLY A 8 -35.67 1.64 -18.63
N CYS A 9 -35.36 2.52 -17.69
CA CYS A 9 -35.02 3.92 -17.95
C CYS A 9 -33.65 4.28 -17.34
N GLY A 10 -33.10 5.42 -17.75
CA GLY A 10 -31.97 6.06 -17.07
C GLY A 10 -30.64 6.01 -17.81
N GLU A 11 -30.56 5.40 -19.00
CA GLU A 11 -29.35 5.44 -19.83
C GLU A 11 -28.86 6.88 -20.06
N GLY A 12 -27.57 7.12 -19.83
CA GLY A 12 -26.93 8.42 -19.92
C GLY A 12 -27.22 9.39 -18.77
N MET A 13 -28.04 9.00 -17.78
CA MET A 13 -28.31 9.88 -16.62
C MET A 13 -27.18 9.81 -15.59
N THR A 14 -26.68 10.98 -15.20
CA THR A 14 -25.71 11.16 -14.12
C THR A 14 -26.37 11.72 -12.86
N ARG A 15 -26.05 11.16 -11.70
CA ARG A 15 -26.55 11.60 -10.39
C ARG A 15 -25.42 11.70 -9.37
N GLU A 16 -25.48 12.72 -8.50
CA GLU A 16 -24.62 12.80 -7.32
C GLU A 16 -24.88 11.58 -6.42
N PHE A 17 -23.81 10.91 -5.97
CA PHE A 17 -23.86 9.77 -5.05
C PHE A 17 -23.20 10.16 -3.74
N ASN A 18 -23.97 10.19 -2.65
CA ASN A 18 -23.40 10.33 -1.33
C ASN A 18 -23.34 8.95 -0.68
N ILE A 19 -22.15 8.36 -0.65
CA ILE A 19 -21.92 7.01 -0.13
C ILE A 19 -22.34 6.88 1.33
N ASP A 20 -22.11 7.89 2.16
CA ASP A 20 -22.46 7.88 3.58
C ASP A 20 -23.98 7.81 3.77
N LYS A 21 -24.72 8.67 3.05
CA LYS A 21 -26.19 8.67 3.06
C LYS A 21 -26.74 7.33 2.57
N PHE A 22 -26.14 6.74 1.53
CA PHE A 22 -26.52 5.43 1.04
C PHE A 22 -26.27 4.34 2.10
N CYS A 23 -25.08 4.33 2.70
CA CYS A 23 -24.70 3.35 3.73
C CYS A 23 -25.63 3.41 4.94
N VAL A 24 -25.99 4.61 5.42
CA VAL A 24 -26.94 4.79 6.51
C VAL A 24 -28.35 4.31 6.13
N ALA A 25 -28.84 4.68 4.95
CA ALA A 25 -30.18 4.32 4.50
C ALA A 25 -30.37 2.81 4.27
N PHE A 26 -29.35 2.15 3.71
CA PHE A 26 -29.41 0.73 3.34
C PHE A 26 -28.66 -0.19 4.31
N LYS A 27 -28.07 0.34 5.38
CA LYS A 27 -27.31 -0.39 6.40
C LYS A 27 -26.15 -1.21 5.81
N HIS A 28 -25.39 -0.58 4.93
CA HIS A 28 -24.19 -1.17 4.33
C HIS A 28 -22.91 -0.53 4.84
N PHE A 29 -21.79 -1.24 4.71
CA PHE A 29 -20.46 -0.72 5.04
C PHE A 29 -19.84 -0.02 3.82
N PRO A 30 -19.23 1.18 3.98
CA PRO A 30 -18.69 1.97 2.86
C PRO A 30 -17.76 1.18 1.94
N VAL A 31 -16.79 0.46 2.50
CA VAL A 31 -15.79 -0.32 1.73
C VAL A 31 -16.44 -1.38 0.83
N GLN A 32 -17.49 -2.03 1.31
CA GLN A 32 -18.21 -3.04 0.53
C GLN A 32 -19.03 -2.42 -0.59
N VAL A 33 -19.69 -1.28 -0.30
CA VAL A 33 -20.48 -0.53 -1.30
C VAL A 33 -19.57 -0.04 -2.41
N GLU A 34 -18.46 0.60 -2.06
CA GLU A 34 -17.46 1.08 -3.01
C GLU A 34 -16.94 -0.06 -3.90
N SER A 35 -16.55 -1.19 -3.31
CA SER A 35 -16.14 -2.38 -4.06
C SER A 35 -17.23 -2.89 -5.02
N ALA A 36 -18.49 -2.90 -4.58
CA ALA A 36 -19.62 -3.30 -5.40
C ALA A 36 -19.88 -2.33 -6.55
N LEU A 37 -19.76 -1.02 -6.33
CA LEU A 37 -19.88 0.01 -7.37
C LEU A 37 -18.79 -0.15 -8.44
N HIS A 38 -17.56 -0.46 -8.04
CA HIS A 38 -16.46 -0.77 -8.97
C HIS A 38 -16.73 -2.04 -9.79
N ILE A 39 -17.31 -3.08 -9.18
CA ILE A 39 -17.71 -4.30 -9.90
C ILE A 39 -18.80 -4.00 -10.93
N LEU A 40 -19.84 -3.26 -10.53
CA LEU A 40 -20.92 -2.85 -11.43
C LEU A 40 -20.42 -1.93 -12.56
N THR A 41 -19.41 -1.11 -12.26
CA THR A 41 -18.74 -0.27 -13.26
C THR A 41 -18.01 -1.10 -14.30
N ARG A 42 -17.24 -2.10 -13.87
CA ARG A 42 -16.55 -3.02 -14.78
C ARG A 42 -17.50 -3.88 -15.59
N ALA A 43 -18.63 -4.26 -15.02
CA ALA A 43 -19.69 -4.98 -15.73
C ALA A 43 -20.52 -4.09 -16.67
N GLY A 44 -20.22 -2.78 -16.75
CA GLY A 44 -20.84 -1.86 -17.69
C GLY A 44 -22.31 -1.55 -17.40
N TYR A 45 -22.75 -1.65 -16.13
CA TYR A 45 -24.09 -1.20 -15.72
C TYR A 45 -24.12 0.28 -15.38
N ILE A 46 -23.04 0.76 -14.76
CA ILE A 46 -22.87 2.15 -14.33
C ILE A 46 -21.44 2.60 -14.59
N THR A 47 -21.17 3.87 -14.37
CA THR A 47 -19.83 4.44 -14.19
C THR A 47 -19.85 5.13 -12.84
N TYR A 48 -19.00 4.68 -11.93
CA TYR A 48 -18.79 5.30 -10.63
C TYR A 48 -17.54 6.16 -10.69
N ASP A 49 -17.74 7.48 -10.66
CA ASP A 49 -16.68 8.47 -10.74
C ASP A 49 -16.46 9.09 -9.36
N GLU A 50 -15.38 8.69 -8.70
CA GLU A 50 -14.94 9.26 -7.41
C GLU A 50 -14.39 10.68 -7.54
N GLU A 51 -13.82 10.96 -8.72
CA GLU A 51 -13.02 12.15 -9.00
C GLU A 51 -13.46 12.77 -10.33
N HIS A 52 -14.65 13.38 -10.35
CA HIS A 52 -14.79 14.51 -11.28
C HIS A 52 -13.92 15.64 -10.76
N ASP A 53 -13.22 16.36 -11.65
CA ASP A 53 -12.29 17.47 -11.40
C ASP A 53 -12.98 18.66 -10.71
N ASN A 54 -13.42 18.43 -9.48
CA ASN A 54 -14.13 19.33 -8.59
C ASN A 54 -13.12 20.10 -7.76
N ARG A 55 -11.96 20.45 -8.34
CA ARG A 55 -11.04 21.39 -7.71
C ARG A 55 -11.83 22.65 -7.34
N ALA A 56 -11.49 23.23 -6.21
CA ALA A 56 -12.10 24.47 -5.79
C ALA A 56 -11.92 25.53 -6.89
N ARG A 57 -12.98 26.27 -7.18
CA ARG A 57 -12.97 27.31 -8.22
C ARG A 57 -13.28 28.66 -7.59
N LEU A 58 -12.63 29.69 -8.10
CA LEU A 58 -12.80 31.05 -7.61
C LEU A 58 -12.86 32.04 -8.77
N HIS A 59 -13.76 33.01 -8.65
CA HIS A 59 -13.87 34.16 -9.55
C HIS A 59 -14.14 35.41 -8.72
N PHE A 60 -13.51 36.55 -9.00
CA PHE A 60 -13.86 37.82 -8.34
C PHE A 60 -15.10 38.39 -8.98
N THR A 61 -16.14 38.60 -8.16
CA THR A 61 -17.39 39.23 -8.61
C THR A 61 -17.21 40.74 -8.78
N LEU A 62 -16.35 41.33 -7.96
CA LEU A 62 -16.03 42.75 -8.00
C LEU A 62 -14.93 43.08 -9.01
N GLY A 63 -14.97 44.29 -9.57
CA GLY A 63 -13.87 44.82 -10.35
C GLY A 63 -12.64 45.14 -9.49
N ARG A 64 -11.46 45.23 -10.10
CA ARG A 64 -10.20 45.56 -9.40
C ARG A 64 -10.30 46.86 -8.58
N GLU A 65 -10.87 47.91 -9.18
CA GLU A 65 -11.01 49.21 -8.51
C GLU A 65 -11.97 49.19 -7.32
N GLU A 66 -12.93 48.27 -7.32
CA GLU A 66 -13.92 48.14 -6.24
C GLU A 66 -13.32 47.37 -5.06
N LEU A 67 -12.52 46.34 -5.36
CA LEU A 67 -11.76 45.58 -4.36
C LEU A 67 -10.82 46.50 -3.57
N ASP A 68 -10.13 47.42 -4.24
CA ASP A 68 -9.22 48.40 -3.62
C ASP A 68 -9.95 49.39 -2.70
N ARG A 69 -11.25 49.60 -2.89
CA ARG A 69 -12.08 50.52 -2.07
C ARG A 69 -12.64 49.86 -0.81
N LEU A 70 -12.43 48.56 -0.62
CA LEU A 70 -12.95 47.83 0.54
C LEU A 70 -12.11 48.11 1.80
N ASN A 71 -12.57 49.06 2.62
CA ASN A 71 -11.87 49.47 3.85
C ASN A 71 -12.30 48.69 5.11
N HIS A 72 -13.23 47.74 5.00
CA HIS A 72 -13.82 47.00 6.13
C HIS A 72 -13.42 45.53 6.19
N LEU A 73 -12.36 45.14 5.50
CA LEU A 73 -11.84 43.78 5.52
C LEU A 73 -10.91 43.55 6.70
N SER A 74 -10.98 42.36 7.29
CA SER A 74 -10.04 41.94 8.32
C SER A 74 -8.63 41.74 7.73
N GLU A 75 -7.60 41.80 8.58
CA GLU A 75 -6.22 41.55 8.17
C GLU A 75 -6.04 40.15 7.55
N ALA A 76 -6.74 39.15 8.10
CA ALA A 76 -6.77 37.79 7.58
C ALA A 76 -7.41 37.71 6.17
N GLU A 77 -8.54 38.39 5.95
CA GLU A 77 -9.19 38.47 4.63
C GLU A 77 -8.28 39.14 3.60
N ASN A 78 -7.64 40.25 3.97
CA ASN A 78 -6.69 40.95 3.10
C ASN A 78 -5.48 40.09 2.75
N THR A 79 -4.99 39.30 3.71
CA THR A 79 -3.88 38.36 3.49
C THR A 79 -4.27 37.28 2.48
N VAL A 80 -5.46 36.69 2.61
CA VAL A 80 -5.98 35.69 1.66
C VAL A 80 -6.19 36.29 0.27
N ILE A 81 -6.79 37.48 0.17
CA ILE A 81 -6.99 38.18 -1.12
C ILE A 81 -5.65 38.50 -1.80
N THR A 82 -4.70 39.05 -1.05
CA THR A 82 -3.37 39.40 -1.60
C THR A 82 -2.63 38.15 -2.08
N THR A 83 -2.72 37.07 -1.32
CA THR A 83 -2.10 35.78 -1.67
C THR A 83 -2.78 35.18 -2.91
N LEU A 84 -4.10 35.24 -3.01
CA LEU A 84 -4.85 34.81 -4.20
C LEU A 84 -4.39 35.56 -5.45
N LEU A 85 -4.29 36.88 -5.38
CA LEU A 85 -3.87 37.72 -6.51
C LEU A 85 -2.41 37.49 -6.91
N ARG A 86 -1.55 37.10 -5.96
CA ARG A 86 -0.14 36.78 -6.20
C ARG A 86 0.05 35.39 -6.82
N CYS A 87 -0.75 34.41 -6.39
CA CYS A 87 -0.59 33.01 -6.78
C CYS A 87 -1.41 32.60 -8.01
N TYR A 88 -2.56 33.23 -8.22
CA TYR A 88 -3.52 32.86 -9.26
C TYR A 88 -3.85 34.07 -10.14
N GLY A 89 -3.46 33.98 -11.42
CA GLY A 89 -3.81 34.97 -12.44
C GLY A 89 -5.21 34.74 -13.00
N GLY A 90 -5.79 35.78 -13.61
CA GLY A 90 -7.05 35.65 -14.36
C GLY A 90 -8.33 35.59 -13.53
N LEU A 91 -8.26 35.71 -12.20
CA LEU A 91 -9.41 35.59 -11.31
C LEU A 91 -10.54 36.61 -11.56
N PHE A 92 -10.26 37.74 -12.22
CA PHE A 92 -11.27 38.74 -12.60
C PHE A 92 -11.92 38.50 -13.98
N VAL A 93 -11.41 37.52 -14.75
CA VAL A 93 -11.85 37.27 -16.13
C VAL A 93 -12.82 36.09 -16.17
N ASP A 94 -12.45 34.97 -15.54
CA ASP A 94 -13.27 33.76 -15.46
C ASP A 94 -12.96 32.98 -14.17
N TYR A 95 -13.63 31.85 -13.95
CA TYR A 95 -13.34 30.91 -12.88
C TYR A 95 -11.97 30.26 -13.08
N GLN A 96 -11.14 30.37 -12.05
CA GLN A 96 -9.86 29.68 -11.99
C GLN A 96 -9.91 28.57 -10.94
N TYR A 97 -9.28 27.45 -11.26
CA TYR A 97 -9.02 26.39 -10.28
C TYR A 97 -7.98 26.85 -9.26
N ILE A 98 -8.30 26.66 -7.99
CA ILE A 98 -7.45 27.00 -6.85
C ILE A 98 -7.21 25.76 -5.98
N ASN A 99 -6.04 25.73 -5.33
CA ASN A 99 -5.68 24.76 -4.31
C ASN A 99 -5.64 25.47 -2.95
N GLU A 100 -6.58 25.11 -2.08
CA GLU A 100 -6.74 25.70 -0.74
C GLU A 100 -5.54 25.40 0.17
N GLY A 101 -4.95 24.21 0.07
CA GLY A 101 -3.77 23.84 0.86
C GLY A 101 -2.52 24.62 0.45
N PHE A 102 -2.33 24.83 -0.86
CA PHE A 102 -1.25 25.70 -1.37
C PHE A 102 -1.47 27.15 -0.96
N LEU A 103 -2.72 27.64 -1.02
CA LEU A 103 -3.07 28.99 -0.60
C LEU A 103 -2.82 29.21 0.90
N ALA A 104 -3.19 28.24 1.73
CA ALA A 104 -2.93 28.25 3.18
C ALA A 104 -1.43 28.28 3.49
N GLN A 105 -0.63 27.49 2.78
CA GLN A 105 0.83 27.51 2.93
C GLN A 105 1.44 28.87 2.59
N GLN A 106 1.00 29.52 1.51
CA GLN A 106 1.51 30.83 1.09
C GLN A 106 1.02 31.97 1.99
N ALA A 107 -0.20 31.86 2.53
CA ALA A 107 -0.77 32.82 3.47
C ALA A 107 -0.23 32.65 4.90
N GLY A 108 0.41 31.52 5.21
CA GLY A 108 0.87 31.19 6.56
C GLY A 108 -0.26 30.89 7.54
N MET A 109 -1.38 30.34 7.04
CA MET A 109 -2.61 30.09 7.78
C MET A 109 -3.00 28.61 7.76
N ASP A 110 -3.94 28.19 8.62
CA ASP A 110 -4.51 26.85 8.53
C ASP A 110 -5.48 26.72 7.34
N MET A 111 -5.58 25.51 6.78
CA MET A 111 -6.46 25.23 5.65
C MET A 111 -7.94 25.52 5.97
N MET A 112 -8.39 25.22 7.20
CA MET A 112 -9.77 25.45 7.63
C MET A 112 -10.07 26.95 7.79
N GLU A 113 -9.08 27.74 8.22
CA GLU A 113 -9.20 29.19 8.33
C GLU A 113 -9.36 29.83 6.95
N VAL A 114 -8.52 29.44 5.99
CA VAL A 114 -8.63 29.90 4.59
C VAL A 114 -9.98 29.54 4.00
N TYR A 115 -10.46 28.31 4.19
CA TYR A 115 -11.78 27.88 3.73
C TYR A 115 -12.91 28.77 4.30
N THR A 116 -12.86 29.06 5.60
CA THR A 116 -13.86 29.90 6.27
C THR A 116 -13.83 31.34 5.75
N ILE A 117 -12.63 31.89 5.52
CA ILE A 117 -12.45 33.22 4.93
C ILE A 117 -13.00 33.27 3.52
N LEU A 118 -12.70 32.29 2.66
CA LEU A 118 -13.23 32.24 1.30
C LEU A 118 -14.76 32.17 1.28
N LYS A 119 -15.35 31.43 2.22
CA LYS A 119 -16.80 31.40 2.41
C LYS A 119 -17.37 32.75 2.83
N ASN A 120 -16.73 33.43 3.80
CA ASN A 120 -17.16 34.76 4.23
C ASN A 120 -17.05 35.81 3.12
N LEU A 121 -15.98 35.76 2.31
CA LEU A 121 -15.80 36.64 1.16
C LEU A 121 -16.86 36.36 0.06
N ASN A 122 -17.26 35.10 -0.08
CA ASN A 122 -18.37 34.70 -0.94
C ASN A 122 -19.71 35.24 -0.45
N ASP A 123 -19.98 35.15 0.85
CA ASP A 123 -21.20 35.68 1.48
C ASP A 123 -21.26 37.22 1.42
N LYS A 124 -20.09 37.88 1.42
CA LYS A 124 -19.94 39.33 1.19
C LYS A 124 -20.04 39.72 -0.30
N HIS A 125 -20.23 38.77 -1.20
CA HIS A 125 -20.26 38.96 -2.66
C HIS A 125 -18.99 39.61 -3.25
N ILE A 126 -17.86 39.51 -2.56
CA ILE A 126 -16.57 40.04 -3.03
C ILE A 126 -16.00 39.14 -4.14
N LEU A 127 -16.15 37.84 -3.96
CA LEU A 127 -15.78 36.79 -4.89
C LEU A 127 -16.88 35.73 -4.92
N HIS A 128 -16.86 34.88 -5.93
CA HIS A 128 -17.65 33.67 -5.99
C HIS A 128 -16.72 32.46 -5.81
N PHE A 129 -16.90 31.76 -4.69
CA PHE A 129 -16.11 30.60 -4.31
C PHE A 129 -16.96 29.34 -4.41
N ILE A 130 -16.51 28.40 -5.24
CA ILE A 130 -17.09 27.07 -5.37
C ILE A 130 -16.13 26.10 -4.68
N PRO A 131 -16.47 25.60 -3.48
CA PRO A 131 -15.57 24.72 -2.74
C PRO A 131 -15.40 23.37 -3.44
N GLN A 132 -14.32 22.67 -3.11
CA GLN A 132 -14.13 21.31 -3.61
C GLN A 132 -15.27 20.39 -3.15
N LYS A 133 -16.00 19.82 -4.11
CA LYS A 133 -16.97 18.75 -3.83
C LYS A 133 -16.31 17.39 -4.02
N LYS A 134 -16.16 16.63 -2.93
CA LYS A 134 -15.76 15.21 -2.96
C LYS A 134 -16.96 14.27 -3.11
N THR A 135 -18.08 14.75 -3.65
CA THR A 135 -19.26 13.90 -3.83
C THR A 135 -19.11 13.15 -5.14
N PRO A 136 -18.98 11.82 -5.12
CA PRO A 136 -18.85 11.03 -6.33
C PRO A 136 -20.13 11.08 -7.16
N TYR A 137 -20.04 10.68 -8.42
CA TYR A 137 -21.18 10.59 -9.33
C TYR A 137 -21.37 9.15 -9.79
N ILE A 138 -22.63 8.80 -10.03
CA ILE A 138 -23.01 7.57 -10.73
C ILE A 138 -23.67 7.96 -12.04
N THR A 139 -23.11 7.49 -13.14
CA THR A 139 -23.69 7.58 -14.48
C THR A 139 -24.20 6.21 -14.90
N TYR A 140 -25.43 6.13 -15.40
CA TYR A 140 -25.98 4.89 -15.93
C TYR A 140 -25.52 4.71 -17.39
N THR A 141 -24.75 3.67 -17.67
CA THR A 141 -24.24 3.38 -19.03
C THR A 141 -25.28 2.70 -19.91
N ARG A 142 -26.31 2.13 -19.30
CA ARG A 142 -27.48 1.53 -19.94
C ARG A 142 -28.71 1.77 -19.06
N ASN A 143 -29.89 1.43 -19.58
CA ASN A 143 -31.12 1.51 -18.81
C ASN A 143 -31.02 0.66 -17.53
N ARG A 144 -31.62 1.16 -16.45
CA ARG A 144 -31.63 0.49 -15.15
C ARG A 144 -32.27 -0.89 -15.30
N GLU A 145 -31.49 -1.92 -15.00
CA GLU A 145 -31.98 -3.30 -14.91
C GLU A 145 -32.48 -3.63 -13.51
N ASP A 146 -33.35 -4.63 -13.41
CA ASP A 146 -33.71 -5.21 -12.13
C ASP A 146 -32.53 -6.00 -11.55
N GLY A 147 -32.41 -6.06 -10.23
CA GLY A 147 -31.29 -6.73 -9.55
C GLY A 147 -31.18 -8.21 -9.90
N GLU A 148 -32.30 -8.88 -10.14
CA GLU A 148 -32.33 -10.29 -10.55
C GLU A 148 -31.78 -10.52 -11.97
N ASN A 149 -31.78 -9.49 -12.82
CA ASN A 149 -31.29 -9.55 -14.19
C ASN A 149 -29.83 -9.11 -14.32
N VAL A 150 -29.21 -8.62 -13.24
CA VAL A 150 -27.80 -8.24 -13.22
C VAL A 150 -26.94 -9.49 -13.35
N VAL A 151 -26.38 -9.68 -14.55
CA VAL A 151 -25.40 -10.71 -14.84
C VAL A 151 -23.99 -10.15 -14.63
N LEU A 152 -23.20 -10.83 -13.80
CA LEU A 152 -21.77 -10.59 -13.59
C LEU A 152 -20.98 -11.76 -14.21
N PRO A 153 -20.39 -11.58 -15.41
CA PRO A 153 -19.56 -12.62 -16.02
C PRO A 153 -18.34 -12.95 -15.17
N SER A 154 -17.84 -14.18 -15.28
CA SER A 154 -16.69 -14.65 -14.50
C SER A 154 -15.43 -13.81 -14.66
N SER A 155 -15.23 -13.21 -15.83
CA SER A 155 -14.14 -12.29 -16.12
C SER A 155 -14.16 -11.01 -15.26
N ILE A 156 -15.32 -10.63 -14.73
CA ILE A 156 -15.48 -9.43 -13.89
C ILE A 156 -15.09 -9.69 -12.44
N TYR A 157 -15.33 -10.90 -11.91
CA TYR A 157 -15.12 -11.19 -10.49
C TYR A 157 -14.31 -12.46 -10.24
N GLU A 158 -14.79 -13.63 -10.64
CA GLU A 158 -14.18 -14.93 -10.34
C GLU A 158 -12.73 -15.04 -10.84
N ASP A 159 -12.46 -14.66 -12.09
CA ASP A 159 -11.12 -14.76 -12.68
C ASP A 159 -10.13 -13.84 -11.94
N ARG A 160 -10.59 -12.63 -11.60
CA ARG A 160 -9.79 -11.65 -10.86
C ARG A 160 -9.52 -12.09 -9.42
N LYS A 161 -10.51 -12.72 -8.79
CA LYS A 161 -10.36 -13.32 -7.46
C LYS A 161 -9.32 -14.42 -7.51
N SER A 162 -9.40 -15.31 -8.51
CA SER A 162 -8.40 -16.37 -8.73
C SER A 162 -6.99 -15.79 -8.90
N ASP A 163 -6.84 -14.74 -9.69
CA ASP A 163 -5.54 -14.10 -9.91
C ASP A 163 -5.01 -13.39 -8.66
N MET A 164 -5.87 -12.73 -7.88
CA MET A 164 -5.50 -12.17 -6.58
C MET A 164 -5.04 -13.27 -5.61
N GLU A 165 -5.76 -14.38 -5.54
CA GLU A 165 -5.37 -15.53 -4.71
C GLU A 165 -3.99 -16.09 -5.13
N LYS A 166 -3.72 -16.21 -6.43
CA LYS A 166 -2.40 -16.63 -6.93
C LYS A 166 -1.30 -15.65 -6.52
N ARG A 167 -1.54 -14.34 -6.63
CA ARG A 167 -0.58 -13.30 -6.22
C ARG A 167 -0.29 -13.34 -4.72
N ILE A 168 -1.33 -13.50 -3.89
CA ILE A 168 -1.18 -13.64 -2.44
C ILE A 168 -0.37 -14.89 -2.11
N LYS A 169 -0.67 -16.03 -2.74
CA LYS A 169 0.10 -17.27 -2.56
C LYS A 169 1.57 -17.07 -2.91
N LYS A 170 1.87 -16.36 -4.00
CA LYS A 170 3.26 -16.02 -4.37
C LYS A 170 3.95 -15.10 -3.39
N MET A 171 3.21 -14.16 -2.78
CA MET A 171 3.76 -13.31 -1.72
C MET A 171 4.06 -14.10 -0.44
N ILE A 172 3.17 -15.03 -0.07
CA ILE A 172 3.39 -15.94 1.07
C ILE A 172 4.63 -16.80 0.81
N GLU A 173 4.69 -17.46 -0.35
CA GLU A 173 5.85 -18.25 -0.77
C GLU A 173 7.15 -17.43 -0.70
N TYR A 174 7.14 -16.20 -1.20
CA TYR A 174 8.28 -15.28 -1.13
C TYR A 174 8.71 -14.95 0.30
N ALA A 175 7.79 -14.89 1.25
CA ALA A 175 8.08 -14.56 2.64
C ALA A 175 8.48 -15.77 3.50
N THR A 176 8.06 -16.99 3.12
CA THR A 176 8.24 -18.20 3.94
C THR A 176 9.22 -19.21 3.36
N ASP A 177 9.64 -19.09 2.10
CA ASP A 177 10.63 -20.00 1.49
C ASP A 177 12.05 -19.60 1.90
N ASP A 178 12.65 -20.34 2.83
CA ASP A 178 14.02 -20.08 3.30
C ASP A 178 15.09 -20.89 2.54
N ASN A 179 14.69 -21.49 1.42
CA ASN A 179 15.55 -22.33 0.59
C ASN A 179 15.84 -21.73 -0.78
N THR A 180 15.00 -20.84 -1.29
CA THR A 180 15.23 -20.23 -2.59
C THR A 180 15.75 -18.81 -2.42
N CYS A 181 16.81 -18.46 -3.17
CA CYS A 181 17.29 -17.09 -3.22
C CYS A 181 16.15 -16.10 -3.54
N ARG A 182 15.92 -15.10 -2.66
CA ARG A 182 14.82 -14.13 -2.79
C ARG A 182 14.84 -13.40 -4.15
N SER A 183 16.02 -12.96 -4.61
CA SER A 183 16.16 -12.29 -5.90
C SER A 183 15.75 -13.19 -7.07
N LYS A 184 16.05 -14.49 -6.99
CA LYS A 184 15.67 -15.47 -8.01
C LYS A 184 14.15 -15.70 -8.04
N MET A 185 13.50 -15.69 -6.88
CA MET A 185 12.04 -15.76 -6.78
C MET A 185 11.37 -14.54 -7.40
N LEU A 186 11.86 -13.33 -7.09
CA LEU A 186 11.35 -12.08 -7.65
C LEU A 186 11.47 -12.05 -9.18
N LEU A 187 12.65 -12.39 -9.71
CA LEU A 187 12.87 -12.42 -11.15
C LEU A 187 11.91 -13.40 -11.84
N ARG A 188 11.74 -14.61 -11.30
CA ARG A 188 10.78 -15.59 -11.81
C ARG A 188 9.34 -15.07 -11.79
N TYR A 189 8.96 -14.35 -10.74
CA TYR A 189 7.62 -13.76 -10.63
C TYR A 189 7.35 -12.74 -11.75
N PHE A 190 8.36 -11.97 -12.16
CA PHE A 190 8.28 -11.04 -13.30
C PHE A 190 8.58 -11.67 -14.67
N GLY A 191 8.77 -13.00 -14.73
CA GLY A 191 9.02 -13.74 -15.98
C GLY A 191 10.49 -13.79 -16.41
N GLU A 192 11.41 -13.30 -15.58
CA GLU A 192 12.85 -13.34 -15.83
C GLU A 192 13.47 -14.65 -15.34
N LYS A 193 14.34 -15.24 -16.17
CA LYS A 193 15.04 -16.48 -15.84
C LYS A 193 16.50 -16.19 -15.51
N ARG A 194 16.80 -15.98 -14.23
CA ARG A 194 18.17 -15.99 -13.72
C ARG A 194 18.53 -17.40 -13.24
N SER A 195 19.70 -17.89 -13.63
CA SER A 195 20.23 -19.18 -13.18
C SER A 195 20.81 -19.10 -11.77
N ASP A 196 21.50 -18.00 -11.47
CA ASP A 196 22.40 -17.93 -10.34
C ASP A 196 21.77 -17.27 -9.12
N ASP A 197 22.18 -17.74 -7.94
CA ASP A 197 21.79 -17.17 -6.67
C ASP A 197 22.53 -15.84 -6.45
N CYS A 198 21.88 -14.87 -5.78
CA CYS A 198 22.38 -13.50 -5.76
C CYS A 198 23.53 -13.26 -4.76
N GLY A 199 23.75 -14.16 -3.81
CA GLY A 199 24.80 -14.04 -2.79
C GLY A 199 24.58 -12.98 -1.70
N GLN A 200 23.54 -12.15 -1.82
CA GLN A 200 23.33 -10.97 -0.95
C GLN A 200 21.98 -10.93 -0.22
N CYS A 201 21.02 -11.80 -0.55
CA CYS A 201 19.77 -11.90 0.23
C CYS A 201 19.98 -12.73 1.50
N ASP A 202 19.08 -12.55 2.47
CA ASP A 202 18.97 -13.32 3.72
C ASP A 202 19.25 -14.81 3.51
N VAL A 203 18.52 -15.48 2.61
CA VAL A 203 18.67 -16.92 2.34
C VAL A 203 20.06 -17.28 1.82
N CYS A 204 20.65 -16.44 0.95
CA CYS A 204 21.99 -16.70 0.42
C CYS A 204 23.07 -16.47 1.48
N VAL A 205 22.91 -15.44 2.30
CA VAL A 205 23.85 -15.10 3.37
C VAL A 205 23.86 -16.19 4.43
N GLU A 206 22.67 -16.64 4.85
CA GLU A 206 22.54 -17.74 5.81
C GLU A 206 23.15 -19.03 5.27
N ARG A 207 22.85 -19.40 4.02
CA ARG A 207 23.47 -20.58 3.38
C ARG A 207 24.99 -20.48 3.27
N ASN A 208 25.52 -19.33 2.89
CA ASN A 208 26.95 -19.15 2.76
C ASN A 208 27.65 -19.18 4.13
N THR A 209 27.00 -18.63 5.17
CA THR A 209 27.49 -18.70 6.55
C THR A 209 27.54 -20.14 7.05
N ASN A 210 26.48 -20.91 6.82
CA ASN A 210 26.42 -22.33 7.19
C ASN A 210 27.42 -23.19 6.41
N HIS A 211 27.69 -22.85 5.14
CA HIS A 211 28.70 -23.54 4.35
C HIS A 211 30.11 -23.24 4.89
N LEU A 212 30.40 -21.97 5.19
CA LEU A 212 31.69 -21.55 5.75
C LEU A 212 31.91 -22.11 7.17
N SER A 213 30.87 -22.21 8.00
CA SER A 213 30.97 -22.87 9.31
C SER A 213 31.26 -24.36 9.14
N SER A 214 30.50 -25.05 8.27
CA SER A 214 30.72 -26.46 7.96
C SER A 214 32.15 -26.72 7.47
N GLU A 215 32.65 -25.93 6.50
CA GLU A 215 34.01 -26.08 5.98
C GLU A 215 35.09 -25.80 7.02
N ARG A 216 34.91 -24.78 7.88
CA ARG A 216 35.86 -24.47 8.96
C ARG A 216 35.89 -25.59 10.01
N LEU A 217 34.76 -26.21 10.28
CA LEU A 217 34.61 -27.28 11.28
C LEU A 217 34.94 -28.67 10.73
N LEU A 218 35.11 -28.85 9.42
CA LEU A 218 35.48 -30.13 8.79
C LEU A 218 36.66 -30.85 9.48
N PRO A 219 37.81 -30.19 9.78
CA PRO A 219 38.93 -30.88 10.42
C PRO A 219 38.60 -31.37 11.84
N GLY A 220 37.84 -30.59 12.61
CA GLY A 220 37.41 -30.96 13.97
C GLY A 220 36.38 -32.08 13.97
N THR A 221 35.35 -31.95 13.13
CA THR A 221 34.30 -32.97 12.97
C THR A 221 34.88 -34.30 12.48
N GLN A 222 35.80 -34.27 11.51
CA GLN A 222 36.44 -35.48 11.00
C GLN A 222 37.30 -36.17 12.06
N TYR A 223 38.07 -35.42 12.86
CA TYR A 223 38.85 -35.99 13.95
C TYR A 223 37.97 -36.63 15.03
N ILE A 224 36.88 -35.97 15.45
CA ILE A 224 35.95 -36.51 16.45
C ILE A 224 35.28 -37.79 15.93
N MET A 225 34.82 -37.79 14.69
CA MET A 225 34.21 -38.97 14.07
C MET A 225 35.21 -40.11 13.87
N GLU A 226 36.47 -39.81 13.55
CA GLU A 226 37.55 -40.81 13.45
C GLU A 226 37.89 -41.41 14.82
N LEU A 227 37.96 -40.59 15.88
CA LEU A 227 38.16 -41.05 17.25
C LEU A 227 37.05 -42.01 17.69
N LEU A 228 35.79 -41.67 17.40
CA LEU A 228 34.63 -42.48 17.79
C LEU A 228 34.34 -43.66 16.84
N SER A 229 35.10 -43.81 15.75
CA SER A 229 34.88 -44.85 14.74
C SER A 229 35.09 -46.28 15.28
N ASP A 230 35.80 -46.43 16.40
CA ASP A 230 36.03 -47.72 17.05
C ASP A 230 34.81 -48.22 17.87
N GLY A 231 33.75 -47.40 17.97
CA GLY A 231 32.49 -47.71 18.64
C GLY A 231 32.55 -47.67 20.17
N LYS A 232 33.64 -47.18 20.77
CA LYS A 232 33.80 -47.08 22.23
C LYS A 232 33.47 -45.69 22.74
N ARG A 233 33.42 -45.59 24.08
CA ARG A 233 33.30 -44.32 24.80
C ARG A 233 34.70 -43.73 24.99
N HIS A 234 34.88 -42.49 24.58
CA HIS A 234 36.12 -41.74 24.75
C HIS A 234 35.94 -40.62 25.77
N HIS A 235 36.96 -40.37 26.59
CA HIS A 235 36.91 -39.26 27.54
C HIS A 235 37.21 -37.95 26.80
N VAL A 236 36.53 -36.84 27.13
CA VAL A 236 36.67 -35.56 26.37
C VAL A 236 38.12 -35.05 26.33
N THR A 237 38.94 -35.39 27.33
CA THR A 237 40.38 -35.03 27.34
C THR A 237 41.18 -35.67 26.21
N GLU A 238 40.68 -36.71 25.57
CA GLU A 238 41.33 -37.32 24.39
C GLU A 238 41.28 -36.38 23.17
N LEU A 239 40.34 -35.43 23.14
CA LEU A 239 40.25 -34.40 22.11
C LEU A 239 41.44 -33.43 22.16
N LEU A 240 42.04 -33.22 23.33
CA LEU A 240 43.24 -32.37 23.52
C LEU A 240 44.49 -32.91 22.80
N ARG A 241 44.46 -34.15 22.30
CA ARG A 241 45.56 -34.76 21.52
C ARG A 241 45.54 -34.39 20.05
N SER A 242 44.48 -33.71 19.59
CA SER A 242 44.36 -33.29 18.20
C SER A 242 45.42 -32.24 17.82
N LYS A 243 45.76 -32.20 16.53
CA LYS A 243 46.55 -31.12 15.93
C LYS A 243 45.69 -29.93 15.48
N VAL A 244 44.36 -30.07 15.56
CA VAL A 244 43.39 -29.01 15.27
C VAL A 244 43.35 -28.04 16.46
N SER A 245 43.10 -26.75 16.21
CA SER A 245 42.97 -25.77 17.30
C SER A 245 41.81 -26.12 18.23
N SER A 246 41.95 -25.85 19.53
CA SER A 246 40.92 -26.16 20.53
C SER A 246 39.59 -25.53 20.17
N ASP A 247 39.59 -24.29 19.71
CA ASP A 247 38.38 -23.55 19.35
C ASP A 247 37.58 -24.26 18.26
N ILE A 248 38.25 -24.84 17.25
CA ILE A 248 37.57 -25.58 16.16
C ILE A 248 37.03 -26.94 16.68
N ILE A 249 37.73 -27.57 17.63
CA ILE A 249 37.29 -28.83 18.23
C ILE A 249 36.08 -28.62 19.13
N ASP A 250 36.10 -27.57 19.96
CA ASP A 250 35.01 -27.27 20.89
C ASP A 250 33.74 -26.91 20.10
N GLU A 251 33.86 -26.04 19.08
CA GLU A 251 32.74 -25.70 18.20
C GLU A 251 32.24 -26.92 17.39
N ALA A 252 33.13 -27.77 16.88
CA ALA A 252 32.72 -28.99 16.17
C ALA A 252 32.05 -30.02 17.10
N LEU A 253 32.46 -30.09 18.36
CA LEU A 253 31.85 -30.95 19.37
C LEU A 253 30.43 -30.48 19.70
N GLU A 254 30.24 -29.17 19.91
CA GLU A 254 28.93 -28.56 20.12
C GLU A 254 27.99 -28.81 18.93
N ASP A 255 28.46 -28.61 17.70
CA ASP A 255 27.69 -28.87 16.48
C ASP A 255 27.27 -30.35 16.35
N LEU A 256 28.20 -31.29 16.57
CA LEU A 256 27.90 -32.72 16.47
C LEU A 256 26.92 -33.20 17.56
N LEU A 257 26.95 -32.59 18.75
CA LEU A 257 25.99 -32.85 19.82
C LEU A 257 24.62 -32.25 19.48
N ALA A 258 24.59 -31.02 18.94
CA ALA A 258 23.36 -30.34 18.54
C ALA A 258 22.64 -31.05 17.38
N GLU A 259 23.39 -31.64 16.44
CA GLU A 259 22.86 -32.45 15.35
C GLU A 259 22.56 -33.92 15.75
N GLU A 260 22.71 -34.28 17.03
CA GLU A 260 22.52 -35.63 17.57
C GLU A 260 23.37 -36.73 16.88
N LYS A 261 24.47 -36.36 16.23
CA LYS A 261 25.41 -37.31 15.58
C LYS A 261 26.26 -38.07 16.59
N ILE A 262 26.48 -37.46 17.76
CA ILE A 262 27.20 -38.04 18.90
C ILE A 262 26.42 -37.74 20.18
N LYS A 263 26.72 -38.47 21.26
CA LYS A 263 26.12 -38.32 22.59
C LYS A 263 27.20 -38.10 23.63
N MET A 264 26.87 -37.31 24.64
CA MET A 264 27.74 -37.07 25.80
C MET A 264 27.08 -37.58 27.08
N ASN A 265 27.82 -38.32 27.89
CA ASN A 265 27.42 -38.75 29.23
C ASN A 265 28.53 -38.43 30.23
N GLY A 266 28.31 -37.39 31.04
CA GLY A 266 29.37 -36.83 31.89
C GLY A 266 30.54 -36.37 31.03
N SER A 267 31.74 -36.86 31.34
CA SER A 267 32.96 -36.53 30.59
C SER A 267 33.29 -37.52 29.47
N PHE A 268 32.31 -38.30 28.99
CA PHE A 268 32.51 -39.28 27.92
C PHE A 268 31.64 -38.98 26.70
N ILE A 269 32.22 -39.12 25.51
CA ILE A 269 31.57 -38.98 24.19
C ILE A 269 31.52 -40.33 23.47
N PHE A 270 30.46 -40.58 22.70
CA PHE A 270 30.21 -41.80 21.93
C PHE A 270 29.15 -41.58 20.84
N LEU A 271 29.02 -42.53 19.89
CA LEU A 271 27.97 -42.54 18.86
C LEU A 271 26.60 -42.97 19.44
#